data_AF-A0A0P0WD24-F1
#
_entry.id   AF-A0A0P0WD24-F1
#
_cell.length_a   1.000
_cell.length_b   1.000
_cell.length_c   1.000
_cell.angle_alpha   90.00
_cell.angle_beta   90.00
_cell.angle_gamma   90.00
#
_symmetry.space_group_name_H-M   'P 1'
#
loop_
_entity.id
_entity.type
_entity.pdbx_description
1 polymer ?
#
loop_
_entity_poly.entity_id
_entity_poly.type
_entity_poly.pdbx_seq_one_letter_code
_entity_poly.pdbx_strand_id
1 'polypeptide(L)'
;QYLSEDDALISSKQKKKKAKLEDAPVEQKDKLSGPKLWNLRALVLKSLHKCFLYDNDQKILDSSNFQALLKPIVSQFVIEPPEHFESVPEAPSVDEVDETLVLCLGQMAVTARSDVLWKPLNHEVLMRTRSDKVRPKMLGLKVVRHMVQQLKEEYVVLLPETIPFLAELLEDVELPVKTLAQEIVKEMETLSGESLRQYL
;
A
#
# COMPACT_ATOMS: atom_id res chain seq x y z
N GLN A 1 79.20 33.59 12.13
CA GLN A 1 79.96 32.71 13.06
C GLN A 1 79.32 31.31 13.02
N TYR A 2 80.11 30.22 12.92
CA TYR A 2 80.37 29.20 13.97
C TYR A 2 79.07 28.58 14.56
N LEU A 3 78.80 27.26 14.41
CA LEU A 3 79.41 26.09 15.11
C LEU A 3 79.11 26.12 16.62
N SER A 4 78.59 25.08 17.30
CA SER A 4 78.36 23.66 16.93
C SER A 4 77.35 22.95 17.88
N GLU A 5 77.17 21.64 17.66
CA GLU A 5 76.81 20.48 18.56
C GLU A 5 76.96 20.67 20.10
N ASP A 6 76.46 19.85 21.05
CA ASP A 6 75.51 18.69 21.20
C ASP A 6 75.37 18.42 22.74
N ASP A 7 74.62 17.48 23.35
CA ASP A 7 73.46 16.59 23.11
C ASP A 7 72.95 16.16 24.53
N ALA A 8 71.73 15.60 24.67
CA ALA A 8 71.43 14.52 25.65
C ALA A 8 69.96 14.05 25.59
N LEU A 9 69.74 12.73 25.52
CA LEU A 9 68.42 12.09 25.69
C LEU A 9 67.93 12.11 27.16
N ILE A 10 66.60 11.95 27.35
CA ILE A 10 66.05 10.83 28.16
C ILE A 10 64.55 10.65 27.90
N SER A 11 64.12 9.40 27.75
CA SER A 11 62.72 9.03 27.49
C SER A 11 61.84 9.02 28.75
N SER A 12 60.58 9.44 28.65
CA SER A 12 59.53 9.11 29.63
C SER A 12 58.34 8.43 28.95
N LYS A 13 57.87 7.31 29.55
CA LYS A 13 56.91 6.38 28.91
C LYS A 13 55.49 6.65 29.40
N GLN A 14 54.59 7.09 28.53
CA GLN A 14 53.14 7.00 28.78
C GLN A 14 52.55 5.75 28.12
N LYS A 15 51.98 4.86 28.93
CA LYS A 15 51.40 3.58 28.49
C LYS A 15 50.05 3.83 27.80
N LYS A 16 49.88 3.34 26.57
CA LYS A 16 48.55 3.24 25.94
C LYS A 16 47.63 2.36 26.81
N LYS A 17 46.65 2.94 27.50
CA LYS A 17 45.50 2.16 28.01
C LYS A 17 44.70 1.69 26.80
N LYS A 18 44.83 0.40 26.45
CA LYS A 18 43.84 -0.27 25.60
C LYS A 18 42.51 -0.21 26.35
N ALA A 19 41.55 0.58 25.87
CA ALA A 19 40.16 0.38 26.24
C ALA A 19 39.77 -1.01 25.74
N LYS A 20 39.40 -1.89 26.67
CA LYS A 20 38.82 -3.19 26.33
C LYS A 20 37.38 -2.89 25.91
N LEU A 21 37.08 -3.00 24.61
CA LEU A 21 35.70 -3.18 24.21
C LEU A 21 35.25 -4.49 24.85
N GLU A 22 34.27 -4.40 25.72
CA GLU A 22 33.49 -5.55 26.11
C GLU A 22 32.40 -5.68 25.06
N ASP A 23 32.23 -6.89 24.50
CA ASP A 23 31.17 -7.18 23.54
C ASP A 23 29.82 -7.10 24.27
N ALA A 24 29.31 -5.87 24.40
CA ALA A 24 27.92 -5.64 24.73
C ALA A 24 27.09 -6.33 23.65
N PRO A 25 26.20 -7.28 24.00
CA PRO A 25 25.37 -7.93 23.01
C PRO A 25 24.53 -6.86 22.32
N VAL A 26 24.62 -6.80 20.99
CA VAL A 26 23.77 -5.92 20.18
C VAL A 26 22.34 -6.44 20.30
N GLU A 27 21.59 -5.91 21.26
CA GLU A 27 20.20 -6.27 21.48
C GLU A 27 19.40 -5.93 20.22
N GLN A 28 18.87 -6.96 19.56
CA GLN A 28 17.91 -6.81 18.45
C GLN A 28 16.54 -6.35 18.97
N LYS A 29 16.50 -5.16 19.57
CA LYS A 29 15.32 -4.50 20.13
C LYS A 29 14.88 -3.29 19.30
N ASP A 30 14.50 -3.54 18.04
CA ASP A 30 13.54 -2.64 17.37
C ASP A 30 12.58 -3.38 16.43
N LYS A 31 12.01 -4.49 16.95
CA LYS A 31 10.79 -5.05 16.37
C LYS A 31 9.62 -4.14 16.74
N LEU A 32 9.29 -3.22 15.84
CA LEU A 32 8.15 -2.30 15.97
C LEU A 32 6.87 -3.09 16.33
N SER A 33 6.22 -2.73 17.44
CA SER A 33 5.05 -3.48 17.93
C SER A 33 3.87 -3.40 16.96
N GLY A 34 3.01 -4.43 16.96
CA GLY A 34 1.87 -4.54 16.03
C GLY A 34 1.05 -3.25 15.88
N PRO A 35 0.62 -2.58 16.97
CA PRO A 35 -0.13 -1.31 16.88
C PRO A 35 0.69 -0.11 16.38
N LYS A 36 2.00 -0.05 16.68
CA LYS A 36 2.89 0.98 16.12
C LYS A 36 3.10 0.77 14.62
N LEU A 37 3.24 -0.48 14.18
CA LEU A 37 3.32 -0.84 12.77
C LEU A 37 2.00 -0.61 12.03
N TRP A 38 0.86 -0.82 12.70
CA TRP A 38 -0.48 -0.49 12.18
C TRP A 38 -0.63 1.01 11.93
N ASN A 39 -0.31 1.84 12.93
CA ASN A 39 -0.32 3.30 12.77
C ASN A 39 0.65 3.77 11.66
N LEU A 40 1.86 3.19 11.59
CA LEU A 40 2.81 3.51 10.52
C LEU A 40 2.28 3.17 9.12
N ARG A 41 1.62 2.01 8.94
CA ARG A 41 0.95 1.65 7.67
C ARG A 41 -0.12 2.67 7.29
N ALA A 42 -0.97 3.05 8.25
CA ALA A 42 -2.01 4.04 8.04
C ALA A 42 -1.44 5.40 7.61
N LEU A 43 -0.40 5.89 8.29
CA LEU A 43 0.29 7.14 7.96
C LEU A 43 0.96 7.10 6.58
N VAL A 44 1.56 5.95 6.20
CA VAL A 44 2.14 5.76 4.86
C VAL A 44 1.06 5.77 3.77
N LEU A 45 -0.02 5.00 3.94
CA LEU A 45 -1.13 4.98 2.98
C LEU A 45 -1.81 6.35 2.85
N LYS A 46 -2.01 7.06 3.97
CA LYS A 46 -2.60 8.41 4.00
C LYS A 46 -1.69 9.45 3.36
N SER A 47 -0.37 9.25 3.43
CA SER A 47 0.61 10.09 2.73
C SER A 47 0.63 9.81 1.22
N LEU A 48 0.65 8.52 0.81
CA LEU A 48 0.61 8.12 -0.60
C LEU A 48 -0.67 8.58 -1.30
N HIS A 49 -1.84 8.39 -0.67
CA HIS A 49 -3.11 8.91 -1.15
C HIS A 49 -3.04 10.43 -1.38
N LYS A 50 -2.52 11.21 -0.42
CA LYS A 50 -2.35 12.66 -0.57
C LYS A 50 -1.37 13.04 -1.68
N CYS A 51 -0.27 12.29 -1.84
CA CYS A 51 0.65 12.49 -2.96
C CYS A 51 -0.08 12.32 -4.29
N PHE A 52 -0.81 11.22 -4.48
CA PHE A 52 -1.53 10.97 -5.73
C PHE A 52 -2.64 12.00 -5.97
N LEU A 53 -3.38 12.41 -4.92
CA LEU A 53 -4.47 13.37 -5.00
C LEU A 53 -4.04 14.77 -5.46
N TYR A 54 -2.81 15.18 -5.13
CA TYR A 54 -2.29 16.52 -5.47
C TYR A 54 -1.22 16.53 -6.57
N ASP A 55 -0.77 15.37 -7.03
CA ASP A 55 0.17 15.21 -8.15
C ASP A 55 -0.49 15.38 -9.52
N ASN A 56 -0.97 16.60 -9.78
CA ASN A 56 -1.68 16.97 -11.00
C ASN A 56 -0.84 16.77 -12.29
N ASP A 57 0.48 16.84 -12.14
CA ASP A 57 1.49 16.80 -13.21
C ASP A 57 2.16 15.42 -13.38
N GLN A 58 1.75 14.39 -12.62
CA GLN A 58 2.34 13.03 -12.65
C GLN A 58 3.87 13.01 -12.34
N LYS A 59 4.34 13.90 -11.46
CA LYS A 59 5.75 14.04 -11.04
C LYS A 59 6.14 13.11 -9.89
N ILE A 60 5.16 12.59 -9.15
CA ILE A 60 5.34 11.61 -8.07
C ILE A 60 4.90 10.23 -8.58
N LEU A 61 3.73 10.14 -9.21
CA LEU A 61 3.19 8.91 -9.79
C LEU A 61 3.53 8.80 -11.29
N ASP A 62 4.83 8.83 -11.60
CA ASP A 62 5.31 8.40 -12.91
C ASP A 62 5.17 6.87 -13.08
N SER A 63 5.40 6.37 -14.29
CA SER A 63 5.28 4.93 -14.61
C SER A 63 6.22 4.04 -13.78
N SER A 64 7.43 4.51 -13.44
CA SER A 64 8.39 3.76 -12.61
C SER A 64 7.89 3.66 -11.17
N ASN A 65 7.45 4.77 -10.59
CA ASN A 65 6.92 4.81 -9.23
C ASN A 65 5.59 4.07 -9.12
N PHE A 66 4.75 4.10 -10.16
CA PHE A 66 3.53 3.29 -10.23
C PHE A 66 3.84 1.79 -10.13
N GLN A 67 4.77 1.27 -10.94
CA GLN A 67 5.18 -0.14 -10.90
C GLN A 67 5.84 -0.53 -9.58
N ALA A 68 6.62 0.38 -8.97
CA ALA A 68 7.25 0.15 -7.67
C ALA A 68 6.25 0.12 -6.50
N LEU A 69 5.21 0.96 -6.53
CA LEU A 69 4.27 1.16 -5.42
C LEU A 69 3.06 0.21 -5.46
N LEU A 70 2.61 -0.22 -6.64
CA LEU A 70 1.36 -0.99 -6.80
C LEU A 70 1.34 -2.25 -5.91
N LYS A 71 2.34 -3.12 -6.04
CA LYS A 71 2.40 -4.40 -5.30
C LYS A 71 2.53 -4.20 -3.78
N PRO A 72 3.39 -3.31 -3.25
CA PRO A 72 3.40 -2.96 -1.84
C PRO A 72 2.05 -2.47 -1.29
N ILE A 73 1.32 -1.60 -2.02
CA ILE A 73 0.01 -1.09 -1.57
C ILE A 73 -1.04 -2.22 -1.59
N VAL A 74 -1.17 -2.95 -2.69
CA VAL A 74 -2.11 -4.09 -2.81
C VAL A 74 -1.83 -5.17 -1.77
N SER A 75 -0.56 -5.38 -1.37
CA SER A 75 -0.21 -6.35 -0.32
C SER A 75 -0.80 -6.01 1.06
N GLN A 76 -1.24 -4.77 1.31
CA GLN A 76 -1.87 -4.39 2.58
C GLN A 76 -3.27 -5.03 2.78
N PHE A 77 -3.91 -5.56 1.73
CA PHE A 77 -5.25 -6.16 1.82
C PHE A 77 -5.31 -7.36 2.77
N VAL A 78 -4.25 -8.16 2.78
CA VAL A 78 -4.14 -9.41 3.57
C VAL A 78 -3.39 -9.20 4.90
N ILE A 79 -3.10 -7.94 5.25
CA ILE A 79 -2.50 -7.58 6.53
C ILE A 79 -3.60 -7.49 7.58
N GLU A 80 -3.57 -8.40 8.54
CA GLU A 80 -4.50 -8.38 9.66
C GLU A 80 -4.26 -7.18 10.59
N PRO A 81 -5.33 -6.60 11.17
CA PRO A 81 -5.21 -5.59 12.22
C PRO A 81 -4.65 -6.18 13.52
N PRO A 82 -4.10 -5.35 14.43
CA PRO A 82 -3.68 -5.81 15.74
C PRO A 82 -4.89 -6.21 16.60
N GLU A 83 -4.73 -7.26 17.41
CA GLU A 83 -5.76 -7.74 18.36
C GLU A 83 -6.11 -6.69 19.44
N HIS A 84 -5.15 -5.82 19.78
CA HIS A 84 -5.29 -4.78 20.81
C HIS A 84 -4.70 -3.45 20.34
N PHE A 85 -5.49 -2.39 20.34
CA PHE A 85 -5.08 -1.04 19.88
C PHE A 85 -4.49 -0.17 21.00
N GLU A 86 -4.73 -0.54 22.26
CA GLU A 86 -4.52 0.27 23.49
C GLU A 86 -3.10 0.81 23.72
N SER A 87 -2.08 0.29 23.02
CA SER A 87 -0.67 0.69 23.20
C SER A 87 -0.25 1.96 22.45
N VAL A 88 -1.14 2.59 21.68
CA VAL A 88 -0.88 3.82 20.93
C VAL A 88 -2.09 4.76 21.04
N PRO A 89 -1.95 5.95 21.68
CA PRO A 89 -2.97 6.99 21.62
C PRO A 89 -3.23 7.44 20.18
N GLU A 90 -4.48 7.77 19.85
CA GLU A 90 -4.90 8.18 18.51
C GLU A 90 -4.59 7.14 17.41
N ALA A 91 -4.50 5.85 17.77
CA ALA A 91 -4.36 4.76 16.80
C ALA A 91 -5.60 4.69 15.86
N PRO A 92 -5.41 4.61 14.53
CA PRO A 92 -6.52 4.54 13.60
C PRO A 92 -7.22 3.18 13.66
N SER A 93 -8.55 3.23 13.56
CA SER A 93 -9.43 2.05 13.51
C SER A 93 -9.19 1.19 12.26
N VAL A 94 -9.81 0.00 12.22
CA VAL A 94 -9.73 -0.87 11.03
C VAL A 94 -10.38 -0.20 9.82
N ASP A 95 -11.57 0.38 10.00
CA ASP A 95 -12.32 1.02 8.93
C ASP A 95 -11.61 2.24 8.34
N GLU A 96 -10.95 3.08 9.15
CA GLU A 96 -10.17 4.22 8.66
C GLU A 96 -8.98 3.81 7.78
N VAL A 97 -8.31 2.70 8.12
CA VAL A 97 -7.19 2.18 7.31
C VAL A 97 -7.69 1.50 6.05
N ASP A 98 -8.80 0.76 6.14
CA ASP A 98 -9.45 0.13 5.00
C ASP A 98 -10.00 1.17 4.01
N GLU A 99 -10.63 2.25 4.49
CA GLU A 99 -11.03 3.40 3.66
C GLU A 99 -9.80 4.09 3.06
N THR A 100 -8.76 4.38 3.85
CA THR A 100 -7.52 5.01 3.36
C THR A 100 -6.84 4.16 2.27
N LEU A 101 -6.86 2.83 2.40
CA LEU A 101 -6.33 1.89 1.41
C LEU A 101 -7.15 1.89 0.12
N VAL A 102 -8.49 1.92 0.22
CA VAL A 102 -9.39 2.04 -0.94
C VAL A 102 -9.16 3.36 -1.68
N LEU A 103 -9.13 4.48 -0.96
CA LEU A 103 -8.89 5.81 -1.53
C LEU A 103 -7.49 5.91 -2.15
N CYS A 104 -6.47 5.29 -1.53
CA CYS A 104 -5.10 5.29 -2.06
C CYS A 104 -5.02 4.62 -3.44
N LEU A 105 -5.62 3.43 -3.63
CA LEU A 105 -5.60 2.74 -4.93
C LEU A 105 -6.57 3.34 -5.94
N GLY A 106 -7.74 3.81 -5.51
CA GLY A 106 -8.68 4.54 -6.35
C GLY A 106 -8.05 5.79 -6.95
N GLN A 107 -7.42 6.62 -6.10
CA GLN A 107 -6.70 7.81 -6.54
C GLN A 107 -5.45 7.48 -7.37
N MET A 108 -4.76 6.37 -7.08
CA MET A 108 -3.64 5.89 -7.91
C MET A 108 -4.07 5.61 -9.35
N ALA A 109 -5.27 5.05 -9.56
CA ALA A 109 -5.82 4.88 -10.90
C ALA A 109 -6.20 6.23 -11.55
N VAL A 110 -6.90 7.11 -10.84
CA VAL A 110 -7.30 8.45 -11.34
C VAL A 110 -6.09 9.31 -11.73
N THR A 111 -5.02 9.27 -10.94
CA THR A 111 -3.80 10.05 -11.21
C THR A 111 -2.96 9.43 -12.32
N ALA A 112 -3.04 8.12 -12.56
CA ALA A 112 -2.28 7.45 -13.63
C ALA A 112 -2.75 7.78 -15.06
N ARG A 113 -4.04 8.09 -15.27
CA ARG A 113 -4.62 8.54 -16.56
C ARG A 113 -4.18 7.72 -17.80
N SER A 114 -4.06 6.40 -17.66
CA SER A 114 -3.51 5.52 -18.70
C SER A 114 -4.01 4.09 -18.56
N ASP A 115 -4.59 3.53 -19.62
CA ASP A 115 -5.09 2.15 -19.66
C ASP A 115 -3.97 1.10 -19.46
N VAL A 116 -2.77 1.41 -19.94
CA VAL A 116 -1.54 0.61 -19.74
C VAL A 116 -1.20 0.46 -18.26
N LEU A 117 -1.52 1.46 -17.43
CA LEU A 117 -1.33 1.43 -15.98
C LEU A 117 -2.57 0.93 -15.24
N TRP A 118 -3.79 1.22 -15.73
CA TRP A 118 -5.02 0.72 -15.12
C TRP A 118 -5.14 -0.80 -15.19
N LYS A 119 -4.76 -1.44 -16.30
CA LYS A 119 -4.84 -2.91 -16.48
C LYS A 119 -4.10 -3.70 -15.37
N PRO A 120 -2.79 -3.48 -15.11
CA PRO A 120 -2.11 -4.20 -14.02
C PRO A 120 -2.65 -3.86 -12.61
N LEU A 121 -3.17 -2.65 -12.39
CA LEU A 121 -3.79 -2.27 -11.11
C LEU A 121 -5.14 -2.98 -10.92
N ASN A 122 -6.00 -2.98 -11.94
CA ASN A 122 -7.28 -3.68 -11.97
C ASN A 122 -7.05 -5.18 -11.70
N HIS A 123 -6.11 -5.80 -12.42
CA HIS A 123 -5.74 -7.20 -12.22
C HIS A 123 -5.27 -7.51 -10.78
N GLU A 124 -4.33 -6.73 -10.25
CA GLU A 124 -3.78 -6.95 -8.90
C GLU A 124 -4.83 -6.77 -7.80
N VAL A 125 -5.82 -5.89 -8.00
CA VAL A 125 -6.98 -5.68 -7.11
C VAL A 125 -8.00 -6.81 -7.23
N LEU A 126 -8.37 -7.21 -8.45
CA LEU A 126 -9.29 -8.33 -8.70
C LEU A 126 -8.72 -9.65 -8.16
N MET A 127 -7.42 -9.87 -8.25
CA MET A 127 -6.78 -11.04 -7.63
C MET A 127 -6.84 -11.06 -6.08
N ARG A 128 -7.34 -10.00 -5.42
CA ARG A 128 -7.66 -10.01 -3.98
C ARG A 128 -9.08 -10.47 -3.66
N THR A 129 -10.00 -10.43 -4.63
CA THR A 129 -11.39 -10.88 -4.41
C THR A 129 -11.54 -12.40 -4.37
N ARG A 130 -10.54 -13.14 -4.88
CA ARG A 130 -10.40 -14.60 -4.73
C ARG A 130 -9.79 -15.05 -3.39
N SER A 131 -9.71 -14.19 -2.39
CA SER A 131 -9.28 -14.57 -1.04
C SER A 131 -10.41 -15.25 -0.26
N ASP A 132 -10.11 -16.28 0.52
CA ASP A 132 -11.10 -16.91 1.42
C ASP A 132 -11.69 -15.94 2.47
N LYS A 133 -10.99 -14.85 2.77
CA LYS A 133 -11.38 -13.89 3.82
C LYS A 133 -12.21 -12.74 3.26
N VAL A 134 -13.34 -12.45 3.91
CA VAL A 134 -14.28 -11.38 3.52
C VAL A 134 -13.63 -10.01 3.36
N ARG A 135 -12.73 -9.60 4.27
CA ARG A 135 -12.14 -8.26 4.26
C ARG A 135 -11.35 -7.95 2.97
N PRO A 136 -10.39 -8.79 2.52
CA PRO A 136 -9.80 -8.68 1.18
C PRO A 136 -10.80 -8.61 0.02
N LYS A 137 -11.88 -9.41 0.05
CA LYS A 137 -12.94 -9.36 -0.99
C LYS A 137 -13.62 -7.99 -1.03
N MET A 138 -14.06 -7.51 0.14
CA MET A 138 -14.74 -6.22 0.28
C MET A 138 -13.82 -5.05 -0.07
N LEU A 139 -12.53 -5.10 0.28
CA LEU A 139 -11.53 -4.12 -0.14
C LEU A 139 -11.37 -4.10 -1.66
N GLY A 140 -11.28 -5.27 -2.31
CA GLY A 140 -11.16 -5.38 -3.76
C GLY A 140 -12.37 -4.79 -4.49
N LEU A 141 -13.57 -5.20 -4.10
CA LEU A 141 -14.81 -4.66 -4.66
C LEU A 141 -14.95 -3.14 -4.38
N LYS A 142 -14.58 -2.64 -3.19
CA LYS A 142 -14.58 -1.19 -2.91
C LYS A 142 -13.64 -0.41 -3.83
N VAL A 143 -12.43 -0.92 -4.12
CA VAL A 143 -11.50 -0.28 -5.08
C VAL A 143 -12.02 -0.35 -6.51
N VAL A 144 -12.53 -1.50 -6.96
CA VAL A 144 -13.16 -1.67 -8.28
C VAL A 144 -14.30 -0.65 -8.46
N ARG A 145 -15.21 -0.54 -7.47
CA ARG A 145 -16.29 0.44 -7.49
C ARG A 145 -15.78 1.88 -7.57
N HIS A 146 -14.74 2.22 -6.80
CA HIS A 146 -14.15 3.56 -6.85
C HIS A 146 -13.56 3.85 -8.24
N MET A 147 -12.86 2.88 -8.87
CA MET A 147 -12.36 3.03 -10.24
C MET A 147 -13.51 3.21 -11.24
N VAL A 148 -14.56 2.40 -11.17
CA VAL A 148 -15.78 2.52 -12.00
C VAL A 148 -16.39 3.93 -11.88
N GLN A 149 -16.53 4.44 -10.66
CA GLN A 149 -17.15 5.75 -10.40
C GLN A 149 -16.29 6.96 -10.81
N GLN A 150 -14.96 6.87 -10.72
CA GLN A 150 -14.07 7.98 -11.07
C GLN A 150 -13.65 7.97 -12.55
N LEU A 151 -13.30 6.81 -13.11
CA LEU A 151 -12.88 6.65 -14.51
C LEU A 151 -14.08 6.62 -15.48
N LYS A 152 -15.26 6.18 -15.03
CA LYS A 152 -16.53 6.23 -15.78
C LYS A 152 -16.41 5.53 -17.14
N GLU A 153 -16.62 6.26 -18.23
CA GLU A 153 -16.48 5.77 -19.61
C GLU A 153 -15.07 5.18 -19.89
N GLU A 154 -14.02 5.71 -19.24
CA GLU A 154 -12.66 5.18 -19.39
C GLU A 154 -12.50 3.79 -18.75
N TYR A 155 -13.37 3.40 -17.80
CA TYR A 155 -13.38 2.05 -17.22
C TYR A 155 -13.85 0.98 -18.22
N VAL A 156 -14.49 1.35 -19.33
CA VAL A 156 -15.04 0.40 -20.32
C VAL A 156 -13.97 -0.56 -20.87
N VAL A 157 -12.70 -0.12 -20.96
CA VAL A 157 -11.56 -0.94 -21.42
C VAL A 157 -11.16 -2.07 -20.45
N LEU A 158 -11.70 -2.07 -19.22
CA LEU A 158 -11.41 -3.04 -18.15
C LEU A 158 -12.54 -4.06 -17.94
N LEU A 159 -13.76 -3.78 -18.44
CA LEU A 159 -14.93 -4.66 -18.27
C LEU A 159 -14.66 -6.13 -18.65
N PRO A 160 -13.95 -6.46 -19.77
CA PRO A 160 -13.70 -7.86 -20.15
C PRO A 160 -12.85 -8.65 -19.15
N GLU A 161 -12.01 -7.98 -18.35
CA GLU A 161 -11.26 -8.60 -17.25
C GLU A 161 -12.10 -8.63 -15.96
N THR A 162 -12.85 -7.58 -15.68
CA THR A 162 -13.62 -7.42 -14.43
C THR A 162 -14.85 -8.34 -14.36
N ILE A 163 -15.53 -8.58 -15.49
CA ILE A 163 -16.79 -9.33 -15.55
C ILE A 163 -16.66 -10.78 -14.99
N PRO A 164 -15.67 -11.61 -15.39
CA PRO A 164 -15.51 -12.96 -14.84
C PRO A 164 -15.34 -13.01 -13.31
N PHE A 165 -14.61 -12.06 -12.73
CA PHE A 165 -14.48 -11.98 -11.27
C PHE A 165 -15.79 -11.54 -10.60
N LEU A 166 -16.60 -10.70 -11.24
CA LEU A 166 -17.91 -10.35 -10.72
C LEU A 166 -18.89 -11.54 -10.81
N ALA A 167 -18.85 -12.34 -11.88
CA ALA A 167 -19.63 -13.59 -11.95
C ALA A 167 -19.31 -14.52 -10.77
N GLU A 168 -18.02 -14.78 -10.49
CA GLU A 168 -17.59 -15.55 -9.31
C GLU A 168 -18.14 -14.98 -7.98
N LEU A 169 -18.15 -13.66 -7.83
CA LEU A 169 -18.59 -12.97 -6.60
C LEU A 169 -20.11 -12.79 -6.51
N LEU A 170 -20.84 -12.93 -7.61
CA LEU A 170 -22.30 -13.03 -7.61
C LEU A 170 -22.78 -14.37 -7.06
N GLU A 171 -21.95 -15.42 -7.04
CA GLU A 171 -22.25 -16.71 -6.40
C GLU A 171 -21.78 -16.80 -4.94
N ASP A 172 -21.10 -15.78 -4.42
CA ASP A 172 -20.53 -15.78 -3.06
C ASP A 172 -21.59 -16.04 -1.97
N VAL A 173 -21.19 -16.81 -0.95
CA VAL A 173 -22.02 -17.14 0.23
C VAL A 173 -22.13 -15.95 1.18
N GLU A 174 -21.17 -15.03 1.15
CA GLU A 174 -21.11 -13.86 2.00
C GLU A 174 -21.95 -12.72 1.41
N LEU A 175 -23.16 -12.54 1.97
CA LEU A 175 -24.14 -11.55 1.49
C LEU A 175 -23.57 -10.14 1.24
N PRO A 176 -22.68 -9.56 2.08
CA PRO A 176 -22.10 -8.24 1.80
C PRO A 176 -21.27 -8.19 0.51
N VAL A 177 -20.55 -9.28 0.20
CA VAL A 177 -19.71 -9.41 -1.01
C VAL A 177 -20.61 -9.47 -2.25
N LYS A 178 -21.59 -10.39 -2.22
CA LYS A 178 -22.59 -10.57 -3.27
C LYS A 178 -23.38 -9.28 -3.55
N THR A 179 -23.75 -8.55 -2.50
CA THR A 179 -24.51 -7.28 -2.60
C THR A 179 -23.66 -6.20 -3.28
N LEU A 180 -22.40 -6.03 -2.86
CA LEU A 180 -21.51 -5.04 -3.45
C LEU A 180 -21.16 -5.38 -4.90
N ALA A 181 -20.99 -6.66 -5.24
CA ALA A 181 -20.83 -7.12 -6.62
C ALA A 181 -22.07 -6.78 -7.49
N GLN A 182 -23.29 -7.02 -6.98
CA GLN A 182 -24.53 -6.64 -7.66
C GLN A 182 -24.70 -5.12 -7.86
N GLU A 183 -24.17 -4.29 -6.96
CA GLU A 183 -24.16 -2.84 -7.13
C GLU A 183 -23.16 -2.40 -8.21
N ILE A 184 -21.96 -2.98 -8.21
CA ILE A 184 -20.92 -2.70 -9.21
C ILE A 184 -21.38 -3.10 -10.62
N VAL A 185 -22.03 -4.26 -10.77
CA VAL A 185 -22.61 -4.67 -12.07
C VAL A 185 -23.61 -3.64 -12.59
N LYS A 186 -24.51 -3.11 -11.75
CA LYS A 186 -25.48 -2.09 -12.16
C LYS A 186 -24.81 -0.77 -12.53
N GLU A 187 -23.76 -0.37 -11.83
CA GLU A 187 -22.96 0.81 -12.16
C GLU A 187 -22.24 0.62 -13.51
N MET A 188 -21.70 -0.57 -13.78
CA MET A 188 -21.11 -0.92 -15.08
C MET A 188 -22.14 -1.00 -16.22
N GLU A 189 -23.32 -1.60 -16.02
CA GLU A 189 -24.43 -1.58 -17.00
C GLU A 189 -24.89 -0.14 -17.32
N THR A 190 -24.90 0.73 -16.31
CA THR A 190 -25.26 2.15 -16.48
C THR A 190 -24.20 2.93 -17.28
N LEU A 191 -22.92 2.57 -17.17
CA LEU A 191 -21.81 3.21 -17.88
C LEU A 191 -21.60 2.66 -19.30
N SER A 192 -21.84 1.37 -19.53
CA SER A 192 -21.73 0.76 -20.87
C SER A 192 -22.95 1.05 -21.75
N GLY A 193 -24.12 1.29 -21.15
CA GLY A 193 -25.40 1.42 -21.85
C GLY A 193 -25.99 0.10 -22.34
N GLU A 194 -25.38 -1.04 -22.00
CA GLU A 194 -25.87 -2.38 -22.30
C GLU A 194 -26.01 -3.25 -21.04
N SER A 195 -26.79 -4.33 -21.13
CA SER A 195 -26.92 -5.28 -20.03
C SER A 195 -25.81 -6.34 -20.07
N LEU A 196 -25.10 -6.49 -18.96
CA LEU A 196 -23.97 -7.41 -18.83
C LEU A 196 -24.39 -8.86 -18.56
N ARG A 197 -25.70 -9.14 -18.43
CA ARG A 197 -26.31 -10.47 -18.20
C ARG A 197 -26.04 -11.52 -19.29
N GLN A 198 -25.47 -11.13 -20.42
CA GLN A 198 -25.01 -12.07 -21.46
C GLN A 198 -23.57 -12.58 -21.22
N TYR A 199 -22.90 -12.03 -20.20
CA TYR A 199 -21.52 -12.33 -19.82
C TYR A 199 -21.37 -12.75 -18.33
N LEU A 200 -22.49 -12.85 -17.60
CA LEU A 200 -22.62 -13.16 -16.18
C LEU A 200 -23.57 -14.35 -15.98
#